data_AF-A0A955I1J9-F1
#
_entry.id   AF-A0A955I1J9-F1
#
_cell.length_a   1.000
_cell.length_b   1.000
_cell.length_c   1.000
_cell.angle_alpha   90.00
_cell.angle_beta   90.00
_cell.angle_gamma   90.00
#
_symmetry.space_group_name_H-M   'P 1'
#
loop_
_entity.id
_entity.type
_entity.pdbx_description
1 polymer ?
#
loop_
_entity_poly.entity_id
_entity_poly.type
_entity_poly.pdbx_seq_one_letter_code
_entity_poly.pdbx_strand_id
1 'polypeptide(L)' 'MKDQSLKLSEGSGKTVVTLFADFQCPGCQAFHKNSEPILLQMAESGSITFERKNYPLPNHQNSRKEAL' A
#
# COMPACT_ATOMS: atom_id res chain seq x y z
N MET A 1 -5.37 -18.83 12.81
CA MET A 1 -4.52 -18.07 11.87
C MET A 1 -5.47 -17.52 10.83
N LYS A 2 -5.90 -16.26 10.98
CA LYS A 2 -6.94 -15.69 10.13
C LYS A 2 -6.34 -15.43 8.75
N ASP A 3 -6.94 -16.04 7.74
CA ASP A 3 -6.83 -15.70 6.34
C ASP A 3 -7.07 -14.19 6.18
N GLN A 4 -5.96 -13.45 6.25
CA GLN A 4 -5.86 -12.10 5.75
C GLN A 4 -5.10 -12.21 4.44
N SER A 5 -5.73 -12.89 3.47
CA SER A 5 -5.49 -12.60 2.06
C SER A 5 -5.36 -11.08 1.95
N LEU A 6 -4.13 -10.62 1.68
CA LEU A 6 -3.78 -9.21 1.57
C LEU A 6 -4.80 -8.60 0.61
N LYS A 7 -5.78 -7.85 1.12
CA LYS A 7 -6.57 -6.98 0.27
C LYS A 7 -5.59 -5.93 -0.21
N LEU A 8 -5.04 -6.15 -1.41
CA LEU A 8 -4.24 -5.17 -2.12
C LEU A 8 -5.11 -4.03 -2.64
N SER A 9 -6.42 -4.08 -2.41
CA SER A 9 -7.41 -3.11 -2.82
C SER A 9 -8.51 -2.96 -1.75
N GLU A 10 -8.74 -1.74 -1.30
CA GLU A 10 -9.76 -1.35 -0.33
C GLU A 10 -10.73 -0.32 -0.92
N GLY A 11 -12.00 -0.37 -0.51
CA GLY A 11 -13.02 0.58 -0.95
C GLY A 11 -13.66 0.24 -2.30
N SER A 12 -14.71 0.97 -2.64
CA SER A 12 -15.54 0.77 -3.86
C SER A 12 -15.81 2.08 -4.61
N GLY A 13 -15.00 3.12 -4.36
CA GLY A 13 -15.11 4.39 -5.05
C GLY A 13 -14.76 4.27 -6.54
N LYS A 14 -15.30 5.18 -7.36
CA LYS A 14 -15.02 5.20 -8.81
C LYS A 14 -13.59 5.59 -9.15
N THR A 15 -12.95 6.38 -8.28
CA THR A 15 -11.57 6.85 -8.44
C THR A 15 -10.61 5.88 -7.77
N VAL A 16 -9.57 5.45 -8.49
CA VAL A 16 -8.55 4.53 -7.97
C VAL A 16 -7.28 5.29 -7.62
N VAL A 17 -6.74 5.03 -6.43
CA VAL A 17 -5.43 5.53 -5.98
C VAL A 17 -4.52 4.33 -5.74
N THR A 18 -3.44 4.19 -6.51
CA THR A 18 -2.49 3.08 -6.36
C THR A 18 -1.18 3.56 -5.72
N LEU A 19 -0.82 2.98 -4.56
CA LEU A 19 0.47 3.15 -3.92
C LEU A 19 1.46 2.11 -4.43
N PHE A 20 2.60 2.56 -4.95
CA PHE A 20 3.77 1.73 -5.22
C PHE A 20 4.77 1.92 -4.08
N ALA A 21 5.08 0.85 -3.36
CA ALA A 21 5.92 0.92 -2.16
C ALA A 21 7.00 -0.16 -2.14
N ASP A 22 8.10 0.18 -1.48
CA ASP A 22 9.26 -0.68 -1.24
C ASP A 22 9.44 -0.85 0.27
N PHE A 23 9.61 -2.09 0.73
CA PHE A 23 9.71 -2.44 2.16
C PHE A 23 10.97 -1.89 2.86
N GLN A 24 12.00 -1.53 2.10
CA GLN A 24 13.25 -0.95 2.59
C GLN A 24 13.32 0.57 2.42
N CYS A 25 12.32 1.20 1.80
CA CYS A 25 12.30 2.64 1.58
C CYS A 25 11.87 3.40 2.85
N PRO A 26 12.73 4.26 3.45
CA PRO A 26 12.36 5.04 4.63
C PRO A 26 11.18 6.00 4.38
N GLY A 27 11.08 6.54 3.16
CA GLY A 27 9.97 7.39 2.74
C GLY A 27 8.64 6.62 2.69
N CYS A 28 8.66 5.38 2.20
CA CYS A 28 7.48 4.51 2.21
C CYS A 28 7.06 4.16 3.63
N GLN A 29 8.01 3.92 4.54
CA GLN A 29 7.71 3.69 5.95
C GLN A 29 7.05 4.91 6.61
N ALA A 30 7.57 6.11 6.34
CA ALA A 30 6.97 7.34 6.84
C ALA A 30 5.55 7.56 6.27
N PHE A 31 5.34 7.28 4.98
CA PHE A 31 4.02 7.36 4.35
C PHE A 31 3.03 6.38 4.98
N HIS A 32 3.44 5.12 5.16
CA HIS A 32 2.61 4.09 5.80
C HIS A 32 2.14 4.52 7.19
N LYS A 33 3.03 5.15 7.97
CA LYS A 33 2.72 5.62 9.32
C LYS A 33 1.80 6.84 9.33
N ASN A 34 2.04 7.82 8.46
CA ASN A 34 1.48 9.17 8.61
C ASN A 34 0.37 9.50 7.62
N SER A 35 0.33 8.86 6.45
CA SER A 35 -0.52 9.26 5.33
C SER A 35 -1.50 8.16 4.90
N GLU A 36 -1.06 6.89 4.91
CA GLU A 36 -1.91 5.77 4.53
C GLU A 36 -3.23 5.67 5.32
N PRO A 37 -3.28 5.96 6.64
CA PRO A 37 -4.54 5.93 7.38
C PRO A 37 -5.63 6.85 6.80
N ILE A 38 -5.24 7.99 6.21
CA ILE A 38 -6.19 8.92 5.58
C ILE A 38 -6.78 8.29 4.31
N LEU A 39 -5.96 7.64 3.48
CA LEU A 39 -6.43 6.96 2.28
C LEU A 39 -7.35 5.78 2.62
N LEU A 40 -7.05 5.06 3.70
CA LEU A 40 -7.92 3.99 4.20
C LEU A 40 -9.29 4.54 4.64
N GLN A 41 -9.33 5.64 5.39
CA GLN A 41 -10.59 6.30 5.76
C GLN A 41 -11.39 6.77 4.53
N MET A 42 -10.69 7.29 3.51
CA MET A 42 -11.33 7.69 2.25
C MET A 42 -11.87 6.47 1.47
N ALA A 43 -11.16 5.34 1.50
CA ALA A 43 -11.60 4.10 0.88
C ALA A 43 -12.82 3.50 1.61
N GLU A 44 -12.78 3.49 2.95
CA GLU A 44 -13.89 3.03 3.80
C GLU A 44 -15.17 3.86 3.60
N SER A 45 -15.03 5.18 3.40
CA SER A 45 -16.17 6.06 3.09
C SER A 45 -16.70 5.92 1.65
N GLY A 46 -16.06 5.09 0.81
CA GLY A 46 -16.44 4.89 -0.59
C GLY A 46 -16.03 6.04 -1.51
N SER A 47 -15.19 6.97 -1.05
CA SER A 47 -14.71 8.10 -1.84
C SER A 47 -13.71 7.66 -2.92
N ILE A 48 -12.88 6.66 -2.60
CA ILE A 48 -11.89 6.08 -3.51
C ILE A 48 -11.89 4.55 -3.41
N THR A 49 -11.23 3.91 -4.37
CA THR A 49 -10.63 2.59 -4.20
C THR A 49 -9.14 2.78 -4.04
N PHE A 50 -8.57 2.31 -2.93
CA PHE A 50 -7.15 2.42 -2.62
C PHE A 50 -6.46 1.09 -2.87
N GLU A 51 -5.41 1.09 -3.69
CA GLU A 51 -4.65 -0.10 -4.05
C GLU A 51 -3.19 -0.01 -3.62
N ARG A 52 -2.57 -1.15 -3.33
CA ARG A 52 -1.15 -1.26 -2.98
C ARG A 52 -0.43 -2.24 -3.89
N LYS A 53 0.76 -1.87 -4.36
CA LYS A 53 1.62 -2.67 -5.22
C LYS A 53 3.06 -2.63 -4.72
N ASN A 54 3.70 -3.80 -4.70
CA ASN A 54 5.11 -3.91 -4.39
C ASN A 54 5.93 -3.30 -5.55
N TYR A 55 6.88 -2.43 -5.21
CA TYR A 55 7.78 -1.77 -6.17
C TYR A 55 9.23 -1.87 -5.67
N PRO A 56 9.86 -3.05 -5.79
CA PRO A 56 11.19 -3.27 -5.26
C PRO A 56 12.23 -2.44 -6.04
N LEU A 57 12.79 -1.44 -5.38
CA LEU A 57 13.78 -0.54 -5.94
C LEU A 57 15.11 -1.29 -6.15
N PRO A 58 15.79 -1.10 -7.30
CA PRO A 58 17.01 -1.84 -7.64
C PRO A 58 18.18 -1.53 -6.70
N ASN A 59 18.11 -0.41 -5.99
CA ASN A 59 19.17 0.10 -5.13
C ASN A 59 19.01 -0.33 -3.67
N HIS A 60 17.96 -1.11 -3.35
CA HIS A 60 17.66 -1.64 -2.03
C HIS A 60 17.99 -3.13 -1.98
N GLN A 61 18.90 -3.53 -1.09
CA GLN A 61 19.58 -4.83 -1.12
C GLN A 61 18.63 -6.05 -1.11
N ASN A 62 17.55 -5.98 -0.35
CA ASN A 62 16.59 -7.07 -0.15
C ASN A 62 15.20 -6.77 -0.72
N SER A 63 15.01 -5.66 -1.42
CA SER A 63 13.68 -5.21 -1.87
C SER A 63 12.91 -6.27 -2.65
N ARG A 64 13.58 -6.98 -3.57
CA ARG A 64 12.98 -8.09 -4.33
C ARG A 64 12.57 -9.26 -3.45
N LYS A 65 13.36 -9.60 -2.43
CA LYS A 65 13.05 -10.70 -1.51
C LYS A 65 11.86 -10.35 -0.61
N GLU A 66 11.80 -9.10 -0.17
CA GLU A 66 10.73 -8.62 0.72
C GLU A 66 9.40 -8.42 -0.04
N ALA A 67 9.44 -8.30 -1.36
CA ALA A 67 8.28 -8.17 -2.23
C ALA A 67 7.61 -9.49 -2.66
N LEU A 68 8.14 -10.65 -2.24
CA LEU A 68 7.66 -12.00 -2.57
C LEU A 68 6.84 -12.60 -1.41
#